data_AF-A0A099P8X9-F1
#
_entry.id   AF-A0A099P8X9-F1
#
_cell.length_a   1.000
_cell.length_b   1.000
_cell.length_c   1.000
_cell.angle_alpha   90.00
_cell.angle_beta   90.00
_cell.angle_gamma   90.00
#
_symmetry.space_group_name_H-M   'P 1'
#
loop_
_entity.id
_entity.type
_entity.pdbx_description
1 polymer ?
#
loop_
_entity_poly.entity_id
_entity_poly.type
_entity_poly.pdbx_seq_one_letter_code
_entity_poly.pdbx_strand_id
1 'polypeptide(L)'
;MDITNTILNSALQIWYILPFLILVAILKSRWFKGVFGEFLVNKLLASLPQTEYTLIKNVTLPTDDGTTQVDHIVVSKFGIFVVETKNMKGWIFGSDHQKQWMQKIYRHTTKFQNPLHQNYKHVKTLETVLGCNPEFIHSLIVFIGDSTFKTEMPDNVTYARGCVNYINQFKDVVMSNAEVDEIIKSLNAIKLKPGLVTDFKHRKYVQEIVASKESEQTCPRCGSGMIIRETKRGANAGQQFWGCSAFPKCRSVVKFDTTQAL
;
A
#
# COMPACT_ATOMS: atom_id res chain seq x y z
N MET A 1 -34.04 4.18 51.66
CA MET A 1 -32.91 4.64 50.81
C MET A 1 -33.37 4.60 49.37
N ASP A 2 -33.26 5.72 48.67
CA ASP A 2 -33.76 5.85 47.31
C ASP A 2 -32.72 5.24 46.35
N ILE A 3 -32.93 3.96 46.04
CA ILE A 3 -31.99 3.12 45.28
C ILE A 3 -31.73 3.73 43.89
N THR A 4 -32.74 4.37 43.31
CA THR A 4 -32.66 5.08 42.03
C THR A 4 -31.65 6.22 42.05
N ASN A 5 -31.68 7.07 43.07
CA ASN A 5 -30.74 8.17 43.28
C ASN A 5 -29.32 7.68 43.57
N THR A 6 -29.18 6.55 44.27
CA THR A 6 -27.87 5.94 44.54
C THR A 6 -27.25 5.35 43.27
N ILE A 7 -28.05 4.68 42.44
CA ILE A 7 -27.63 4.15 41.14
C ILE A 7 -27.28 5.28 40.17
N LEU A 8 -28.10 6.34 40.10
CA LEU A 8 -27.88 7.49 39.22
C LEU A 8 -26.59 8.24 39.57
N ASN A 9 -26.33 8.49 40.86
CA ASN A 9 -25.09 9.11 41.33
C ASN A 9 -23.87 8.23 41.10
N SER A 10 -24.00 6.91 41.22
CA SER A 10 -22.91 5.96 40.93
C SER A 10 -22.61 5.90 39.42
N ALA A 11 -23.62 5.98 38.56
CA ALA A 11 -23.45 6.04 37.11
C ALA A 11 -22.74 7.35 36.69
N LEU A 12 -23.07 8.48 37.34
CA LEU A 12 -22.38 9.76 37.16
C LEU A 12 -20.93 9.77 37.66
N GLN A 13 -20.53 8.84 38.54
CA GLN A 13 -19.13 8.69 38.98
C GLN A 13 -18.28 7.85 38.03
N ILE A 14 -18.88 7.21 37.03
CA ILE A 14 -18.21 6.27 36.11
C ILE A 14 -18.40 6.70 34.64
N TRP A 15 -19.08 7.82 34.39
CA TRP A 15 -19.37 8.34 33.05
C TRP A 15 -18.13 8.51 32.14
N TYR A 16 -16.95 8.75 32.71
CA TYR A 16 -15.68 8.87 31.99
C TYR A 16 -15.13 7.52 31.46
N ILE A 17 -15.61 6.38 31.96
CA ILE A 17 -15.18 5.07 31.47
C ILE A 17 -15.62 4.87 30.02
N LEU A 18 -16.83 5.31 29.64
CA LEU A 18 -17.30 5.17 28.27
C LEU A 18 -16.45 5.94 27.24
N PRO A 19 -16.17 7.26 27.38
CA PRO A 19 -15.27 7.97 26.47
C PRO A 19 -13.83 7.44 26.56
N PHE A 20 -13.37 6.94 27.72
CA PHE A 20 -12.08 6.28 27.83
C PHE A 20 -12.02 4.96 27.04
N LEU A 21 -13.05 4.12 27.10
CA LEU A 21 -13.15 2.89 26.32
C LEU A 21 -13.25 3.19 24.82
N ILE A 22 -14.01 4.22 24.44
CA ILE A 22 -14.08 4.71 23.04
C ILE A 22 -12.71 5.19 22.59
N LEU A 23 -12.00 5.97 23.41
CA LEU A 23 -10.64 6.42 23.12
C LEU A 23 -9.67 5.24 22.96
N VAL A 24 -9.69 4.26 23.87
CA VAL A 24 -8.88 3.05 23.76
C VAL A 24 -9.22 2.25 22.50
N ALA A 25 -10.50 2.16 22.13
CA ALA A 25 -10.95 1.49 20.91
C ALA A 25 -10.43 2.22 19.66
N ILE A 26 -10.51 3.56 19.62
CA ILE A 26 -9.95 4.39 18.54
C ILE A 26 -8.43 4.19 18.45
N LEU A 27 -7.70 4.29 19.56
CA LEU A 27 -6.24 4.11 19.60
C LEU A 27 -5.79 2.71 19.15
N LYS A 28 -6.62 1.68 19.38
CA LYS A 28 -6.34 0.30 18.94
C LYS A 28 -6.76 0.02 17.49
N SER A 29 -7.55 0.90 16.87
CA SER A 29 -8.08 0.70 15.53
C SER A 29 -6.97 0.62 14.47
N ARG A 30 -7.21 -0.16 13.40
CA ARG A 30 -6.28 -0.26 12.26
C ARG A 30 -6.10 1.08 11.56
N TRP A 31 -7.17 1.86 11.48
CA TRP A 31 -7.17 3.21 10.92
C TRP A 31 -6.22 4.13 11.69
N PHE A 32 -6.35 4.21 13.02
CA PHE A 32 -5.47 5.06 13.84
C PHE A 32 -4.00 4.65 13.72
N LYS A 33 -3.71 3.34 13.65
CA LYS A 33 -2.34 2.85 13.43
C LYS A 33 -1.77 3.31 12.09
N GLY A 34 -2.58 3.30 11.02
CA GLY A 34 -2.17 3.84 9.71
C GLY A 34 -1.79 5.31 9.82
N VAL A 35 -2.74 6.14 10.29
CA VAL A 35 -2.55 7.59 10.45
C VAL A 35 -1.36 7.93 11.35
N PHE A 36 -1.18 7.22 12.46
CA PHE A 36 -0.05 7.44 13.35
C PHE A 36 1.29 7.09 12.71
N GLY A 37 1.34 6.02 11.92
CA GLY A 37 2.52 5.66 11.13
C GLY A 37 2.89 6.76 10.14
N GLU A 38 1.93 7.18 9.32
CA GLU A 38 2.11 8.27 8.35
C GLU A 38 2.56 9.57 9.04
N PHE A 39 1.97 9.92 10.18
CA PHE A 39 2.37 11.09 10.96
C PHE A 39 3.83 11.04 11.42
N LEU A 40 4.33 9.86 11.82
CA LEU A 40 5.73 9.68 12.19
C LEU A 40 6.67 9.82 10.98
N VAL A 41 6.32 9.24 9.82
CA VAL A 41 7.10 9.46 8.58
C VAL A 41 7.11 10.93 8.21
N ASN A 42 5.96 11.60 8.24
CA ASN A 42 5.84 13.02 7.94
C ASN A 42 6.79 13.86 8.82
N LYS A 43 6.88 13.58 10.12
CA LYS A 43 7.83 14.27 11.01
C LYS A 43 9.29 14.04 10.63
N LEU A 44 9.64 12.82 10.21
CA LEU A 44 10.99 12.49 9.76
C LEU A 44 11.33 13.18 8.44
N LEU A 45 10.44 13.12 7.46
CA LEU A 45 10.64 13.77 6.16
C LEU A 45 10.65 15.30 6.28
N ALA A 46 9.85 15.88 7.19
CA ALA A 46 9.87 17.31 7.47
C ALA A 46 11.18 17.79 8.12
N SER A 47 12.05 16.88 8.58
CA SER A 47 13.40 17.24 9.06
C SER A 47 14.39 17.50 7.93
N LEU A 48 14.05 17.13 6.68
CA LEU A 48 14.86 17.49 5.51
C LEU A 48 14.89 19.02 5.32
N PRO A 49 15.99 19.60 4.80
CA PRO A 49 16.09 21.04 4.56
C PRO A 49 15.00 21.52 3.61
N GLN A 50 14.04 22.31 4.11
CA GLN A 50 12.88 22.78 3.32
C GLN A 50 13.27 23.71 2.16
N THR A 51 14.52 24.21 2.15
CA THR A 51 15.10 24.97 1.03
C THR A 51 15.44 24.09 -0.18
N GLU A 52 15.59 22.78 0.01
CA GLU A 52 15.97 21.83 -1.04
C GLU A 52 14.94 20.73 -1.27
N TYR A 53 14.06 20.48 -0.30
CA TYR A 53 13.08 19.40 -0.32
C TYR A 53 11.69 19.93 0.00
N THR A 54 10.71 19.60 -0.85
CA THR A 54 9.29 19.89 -0.63
C THR A 54 8.54 18.60 -0.35
N LEU A 55 7.92 18.49 0.82
CA LEU A 55 7.09 17.35 1.21
C LEU A 55 5.62 17.58 0.83
N ILE A 56 5.07 16.68 0.02
CA ILE A 56 3.65 16.63 -0.35
C ILE A 56 3.07 15.34 0.22
N LYS A 57 1.94 15.45 0.93
CA LYS A 57 1.34 14.36 1.71
C LYS A 57 -0.05 13.99 1.22
N ASN A 58 -0.42 12.72 1.39
CA ASN A 58 -1.74 12.15 1.11
C ASN A 58 -2.23 12.52 -0.30
N VAL A 59 -1.40 12.21 -1.29
CA VAL A 59 -1.66 12.55 -2.69
C VAL A 59 -2.53 11.46 -3.31
N THR A 60 -3.78 11.78 -3.58
CA THR A 60 -4.66 10.89 -4.36
C THR A 60 -4.68 11.37 -5.80
N LEU A 61 -4.24 10.52 -6.73
CA LEU A 61 -4.22 10.80 -8.16
C LEU A 61 -5.29 9.97 -8.87
N PRO A 62 -5.98 10.53 -9.87
CA PRO A 62 -6.86 9.75 -10.73
C PRO A 62 -6.03 8.80 -11.62
N THR A 63 -6.58 7.63 -11.91
CA THR A 63 -6.10 6.67 -12.92
C THR A 63 -7.23 6.35 -13.90
N ASP A 64 -6.93 5.75 -15.05
CA ASP A 64 -7.93 5.41 -16.07
C ASP A 64 -9.08 4.53 -15.52
N ASP A 65 -8.75 3.69 -14.54
CA ASP A 65 -9.65 2.72 -13.92
C ASP A 65 -10.09 3.09 -12.50
N GLY A 66 -9.61 4.22 -11.93
CA GLY A 66 -9.95 4.61 -10.57
C GLY A 66 -9.02 5.66 -9.96
N THR A 67 -8.36 5.30 -8.85
CA THR A 67 -7.47 6.21 -8.12
C THR A 67 -6.30 5.48 -7.49
N THR A 68 -5.17 6.16 -7.38
CA THR A 68 -4.02 5.70 -6.60
C THR A 68 -3.73 6.70 -5.49
N GLN A 69 -3.45 6.21 -4.29
CA GLN A 69 -3.10 7.06 -3.14
C GLN A 69 -1.63 6.85 -2.80
N VAL A 70 -0.88 7.94 -2.70
CA VAL A 70 0.53 7.97 -2.32
C VAL A 70 0.64 8.69 -0.97
N ASP A 71 1.24 8.03 0.02
CA ASP A 71 1.32 8.58 1.38
C ASP A 71 2.14 9.86 1.41
N HIS A 72 3.35 9.83 0.86
CA HIS A 72 4.23 10.99 0.78
C HIS A 72 5.02 11.02 -0.53
N ILE A 73 5.17 12.22 -1.08
CA ILE A 73 6.06 12.54 -2.19
C ILE A 73 7.01 13.62 -1.70
N VAL A 74 8.32 13.38 -1.82
CA VAL A 74 9.34 14.42 -1.58
C VAL A 74 9.89 14.84 -2.93
N VAL A 75 9.76 16.12 -3.26
CA VAL A 75 10.28 16.70 -4.50
C VAL A 75 11.52 17.52 -4.18
N SER A 76 12.61 17.29 -4.90
CA SER A 76 13.88 18.01 -4.78
C SER A 76 14.57 18.10 -6.13
N LYS A 77 15.55 19.01 -6.26
CA LYS A 77 16.47 19.05 -7.41
C LYS A 77 17.29 17.75 -7.57
N PHE A 78 17.37 16.93 -6.52
CA PHE A 78 18.06 15.63 -6.51
C PHE A 78 17.17 14.45 -6.92
N GLY A 79 15.86 14.65 -7.10
CA GLY A 79 14.92 13.58 -7.43
C GLY A 79 13.53 13.74 -6.80
N ILE A 80 12.63 12.84 -7.20
CA ILE A 80 11.27 12.69 -6.68
C ILE A 80 11.18 11.38 -5.90
N PHE A 81 11.00 11.44 -4.59
CA PHE A 81 10.93 10.26 -3.74
C PHE A 81 9.48 9.92 -3.43
N VAL A 82 9.04 8.76 -3.91
CA VAL A 82 7.69 8.23 -3.69
C VAL A 82 7.74 7.29 -2.50
N VAL A 83 7.16 7.71 -1.38
CA VAL A 83 7.33 7.06 -0.09
C VAL A 83 6.06 6.33 0.32
N GLU A 84 6.17 5.01 0.48
CA GLU A 84 5.11 4.13 0.99
C GLU A 84 5.37 3.80 2.47
N THR A 85 4.36 4.01 3.32
CA THR A 85 4.47 3.80 4.77
C THR A 85 3.81 2.49 5.21
N LYS A 86 4.54 1.65 5.95
CA LYS A 86 3.99 0.45 6.59
C LYS A 86 4.17 0.51 8.11
N ASN A 87 3.07 0.65 8.84
CA ASN A 87 3.08 0.54 10.31
C ASN A 87 2.82 -0.92 10.73
N MET A 88 3.88 -1.65 11.07
CA MET A 88 3.83 -3.09 11.31
C MET A 88 4.63 -3.50 12.55
N LYS A 89 4.28 -4.67 13.10
CA LYS A 89 4.99 -5.30 14.22
C LYS A 89 5.40 -6.73 13.89
N GLY A 90 6.32 -7.30 14.67
CA GLY A 90 6.73 -8.69 14.55
C GLY A 90 7.69 -8.92 13.39
N TRP A 91 7.77 -10.16 12.91
CA TRP A 91 8.75 -10.53 11.89
C TRP A 91 8.18 -10.36 10.49
N ILE A 92 8.97 -9.75 9.61
CA ILE A 92 8.61 -9.53 8.21
C ILE A 92 9.53 -10.39 7.34
N PHE A 93 8.92 -11.15 6.44
CA PHE A 93 9.59 -12.02 5.47
C PHE A 93 9.12 -11.63 4.08
N GLY A 94 10.07 -11.42 3.17
CA GLY A 94 9.76 -11.02 1.81
C GLY A 94 11.01 -10.81 0.95
N SER A 95 10.81 -10.75 -0.35
CA SER A 95 11.77 -10.21 -1.30
C SER A 95 11.07 -9.37 -2.37
N ASP A 96 11.84 -8.55 -3.08
CA ASP A 96 11.46 -7.78 -4.25
C ASP A 96 10.73 -8.59 -5.34
N HIS A 97 11.08 -9.86 -5.54
CA HIS A 97 10.48 -10.71 -6.57
C HIS A 97 9.10 -11.29 -6.17
N GLN A 98 8.76 -11.32 -4.88
CA GLN A 98 7.53 -11.94 -4.40
C GLN A 98 6.34 -10.99 -4.50
N LYS A 99 5.18 -11.48 -4.98
CA LYS A 99 3.94 -10.67 -5.04
C LYS A 99 3.36 -10.32 -3.67
N GLN A 100 3.62 -11.17 -2.68
CA GLN A 100 3.09 -11.06 -1.32
C GLN A 100 4.22 -11.32 -0.35
N TRP A 101 4.26 -10.55 0.72
CA TRP A 101 5.13 -10.74 1.87
C TRP A 101 4.36 -11.37 3.02
N MET A 102 5.08 -11.81 4.04
CA MET A 102 4.51 -12.44 5.23
C MET A 102 4.91 -11.68 6.49
N GLN A 103 3.93 -11.46 7.34
CA GLN A 103 4.11 -10.97 8.70
C GLN A 103 3.85 -12.11 9.67
N LYS A 104 4.74 -12.29 10.65
CA LYS A 104 4.55 -13.23 11.76
C LYS A 104 4.54 -12.49 13.09
N ILE A 105 3.43 -12.61 13.81
CA ILE A 105 3.26 -12.11 15.18
C ILE A 105 2.91 -13.31 16.06
N TYR A 106 3.82 -13.68 16.95
CA TYR A 106 3.72 -14.90 17.77
C TYR A 106 3.44 -16.14 16.90
N ARG A 107 2.27 -16.75 17.05
CA ARG A 107 1.84 -17.96 16.31
C ARG A 107 1.06 -17.65 15.03
N HIS A 108 0.70 -16.38 14.79
CA HIS A 108 -0.11 -15.99 13.63
C HIS A 108 0.77 -15.50 12.49
N THR A 109 0.51 -16.01 11.29
CA THR A 109 1.15 -15.58 10.05
C THR A 109 0.10 -15.01 9.11
N THR A 110 0.33 -13.81 8.62
CA THR A 110 -0.57 -13.10 7.70
C THR A 110 0.20 -12.70 6.46
N LYS A 111 -0.36 -12.95 5.28
CA LYS A 111 0.18 -12.46 4.01
C LYS A 111 -0.33 -11.05 3.74
N PHE A 112 0.49 -10.23 3.09
CA PHE A 112 0.12 -8.91 2.63
C PHE A 112 0.82 -8.58 1.32
N GLN A 113 0.28 -7.61 0.57
CA GLN A 113 0.86 -7.19 -0.70
C GLN A 113 2.28 -6.68 -0.50
N ASN A 114 3.18 -7.09 -1.40
CA ASN A 114 4.55 -6.57 -1.39
C ASN A 114 4.51 -5.03 -1.56
N PRO A 115 5.02 -4.26 -0.58
CA PRO A 115 4.99 -2.80 -0.63
C PRO A 115 5.80 -2.23 -1.79
N LEU A 116 6.86 -2.92 -2.25
CA LEU A 116 7.62 -2.51 -3.43
C LEU A 116 6.76 -2.54 -4.70
N HIS A 117 5.93 -3.58 -4.86
CA HIS A 117 5.03 -3.70 -6.02
C HIS A 117 3.87 -2.71 -5.94
N GLN A 118 3.40 -2.41 -4.72
CA GLN A 118 2.42 -1.35 -4.52
C GLN A 118 3.01 0.00 -4.94
N ASN A 119 4.19 0.34 -4.41
CA ASN A 119 4.83 1.62 -4.69
C ASN A 119 5.29 1.76 -6.15
N TYR A 120 5.66 0.66 -6.81
CA TYR A 120 5.92 0.66 -8.26
C TYR A 120 4.73 1.18 -9.06
N LYS A 121 3.49 0.84 -8.67
CA LYS A 121 2.29 1.38 -9.32
C LYS A 121 2.14 2.88 -9.08
N HIS A 122 2.41 3.34 -7.86
CA HIS A 122 2.40 4.77 -7.51
C HIS A 122 3.40 5.55 -8.35
N VAL A 123 4.64 5.04 -8.45
CA VAL A 123 5.70 5.59 -9.30
C VAL A 123 5.24 5.66 -10.76
N LYS A 124 4.72 4.56 -11.32
CA LYS A 124 4.26 4.57 -12.73
C LYS A 124 3.10 5.51 -13.00
N THR A 125 2.16 5.66 -12.07
CA THR A 125 1.13 6.68 -12.20
C THR A 125 1.72 8.08 -12.19
N LEU A 126 2.67 8.35 -11.29
CA LEU A 126 3.35 9.64 -11.22
C LEU A 126 4.16 9.95 -12.48
N GLU A 127 4.89 8.99 -13.03
CA GLU A 127 5.61 9.13 -14.31
C GLU A 127 4.66 9.56 -15.43
N THR A 128 3.53 8.85 -15.60
CA THR A 128 2.53 9.17 -16.63
C THR A 128 1.91 10.56 -16.43
N VAL A 129 1.61 10.93 -15.18
CA VAL A 129 0.92 12.17 -14.84
C VAL A 129 1.85 13.39 -14.92
N LEU A 130 3.12 13.23 -14.56
CA LEU A 130 4.08 14.34 -14.51
C LEU A 130 4.91 14.46 -15.79
N GLY A 131 5.01 13.41 -16.60
CA GLY A 131 5.81 13.41 -17.82
C GLY A 131 7.32 13.61 -17.59
N CYS A 132 7.80 13.38 -16.36
CA CYS A 132 9.21 13.52 -16.01
C CYS A 132 10.02 12.25 -16.32
N ASN A 133 11.35 12.39 -16.40
CA ASN A 133 12.24 11.25 -16.63
C ASN A 133 12.09 10.21 -15.49
N PRO A 134 11.75 8.94 -15.79
CA PRO A 134 11.62 7.88 -14.80
C PRO A 134 12.84 7.68 -13.91
N GLU A 135 14.05 7.99 -14.40
CA GLU A 135 15.29 7.87 -13.63
C GLU A 135 15.36 8.82 -12.44
N PHE A 136 14.57 9.90 -12.45
CA PHE A 136 14.51 10.88 -11.37
C PHE A 136 13.50 10.49 -10.29
N ILE A 137 12.72 9.41 -10.48
CA ILE A 137 11.72 8.95 -9.52
C ILE A 137 12.24 7.76 -8.74
N HIS A 138 12.33 7.91 -7.42
CA HIS A 138 12.86 6.91 -6.52
C HIS A 138 11.77 6.34 -5.62
N SER A 139 11.55 5.02 -5.71
CA SER A 139 10.66 4.28 -4.82
C SER A 139 11.34 4.09 -3.46
N LEU A 140 10.66 4.45 -2.36
CA LEU A 140 11.15 4.26 -0.99
C LEU A 140 10.05 3.65 -0.12
N ILE A 141 10.33 2.54 0.55
CA ILE A 141 9.43 1.90 1.51
C ILE A 141 9.93 2.16 2.92
N VAL A 142 9.04 2.63 3.80
CA VAL A 142 9.37 2.94 5.19
C VAL A 142 8.53 2.11 6.14
N PHE A 143 9.18 1.20 6.85
CA PHE A 143 8.57 0.45 7.94
C PHE A 143 8.71 1.22 9.25
N ILE A 144 7.58 1.43 9.93
CA ILE A 144 7.51 1.96 11.29
C ILE A 144 6.84 0.93 12.21
N GLY A 145 7.16 1.01 13.49
CA GLY A 145 6.68 0.11 14.52
C GLY A 145 7.71 -0.94 14.87
N ASP A 146 7.30 -1.88 15.73
CA ASP A 146 8.19 -2.87 16.34
C ASP A 146 8.35 -4.10 15.42
N SER A 147 8.75 -3.87 14.17
CA SER A 147 8.96 -4.94 13.19
C SER A 147 10.44 -5.23 12.96
N THR A 148 10.75 -6.47 12.57
CA THR A 148 12.11 -6.93 12.25
C THR A 148 12.09 -7.69 10.93
N PHE A 149 12.90 -7.28 9.96
CA PHE A 149 13.11 -8.01 8.72
C PHE A 149 13.90 -9.30 9.03
N LYS A 150 13.39 -10.42 8.53
CA LYS A 150 14.00 -11.75 8.68
C LYS A 150 14.57 -12.28 7.36
N THR A 151 14.50 -11.48 6.32
CA THR A 151 15.11 -11.68 5.01
C THR A 151 15.85 -10.41 4.63
N GLU A 152 16.82 -10.53 3.73
CA GLU A 152 17.54 -9.38 3.19
C GLU A 152 16.57 -8.47 2.44
N MET A 153 16.70 -7.17 2.69
CA MET A 153 15.86 -6.12 2.11
C MET A 153 16.71 -5.28 1.16
N PRO A 154 16.17 -4.86 0.01
CA PRO A 154 16.81 -3.86 -0.83
C PRO A 154 17.04 -2.54 -0.07
N ASP A 155 18.02 -1.76 -0.50
CA ASP A 155 18.40 -0.49 0.15
C ASP A 155 17.25 0.51 0.28
N ASN A 156 16.30 0.46 -0.65
CA ASN A 156 15.11 1.31 -0.67
C ASN A 156 13.96 0.80 0.22
N VAL A 157 14.19 -0.22 1.04
CA VAL A 157 13.28 -0.68 2.09
C VAL A 157 13.94 -0.45 3.44
N THR A 158 13.46 0.57 4.14
CA THR A 158 14.12 1.09 5.34
C THR A 158 13.21 1.05 6.56
N TYR A 159 13.81 1.11 7.75
CA TYR A 159 13.10 1.54 8.95
C TYR A 159 13.00 3.06 9.01
N ALA A 160 12.13 3.57 9.89
CA ALA A 160 11.91 4.99 10.17
C ALA A 160 13.13 5.91 9.94
N ARG A 161 14.23 5.76 10.69
CA ARG A 161 15.41 6.65 10.53
C ARG A 161 16.18 6.45 9.22
N GLY A 162 16.10 5.26 8.62
CA GLY A 162 16.75 4.95 7.36
C GLY A 162 16.16 5.73 6.17
N CYS A 163 14.92 6.23 6.28
CA CYS A 163 14.30 6.96 5.17
C CYS A 163 15.05 8.25 4.81
N VAL A 164 15.45 9.04 5.81
CA VAL A 164 16.21 10.28 5.61
C VAL A 164 17.62 9.97 5.11
N ASN A 165 18.24 8.89 5.61
CA ASN A 165 19.56 8.46 5.14
C ASN A 165 19.53 8.05 3.67
N TYR A 166 18.52 7.28 3.25
CA TYR A 166 18.32 6.88 1.87
C TYR A 166 18.16 8.09 0.95
N ILE A 167 17.27 9.04 1.28
CA ILE A 167 17.08 10.26 0.49
C ILE A 167 18.38 11.05 0.38
N ASN A 168 19.15 11.14 1.47
CA ASN A 168 20.40 11.88 1.51
C ASN A 168 21.55 11.24 0.70
N GLN A 169 21.42 10.01 0.21
CA GLN A 169 22.42 9.41 -0.69
C GLN A 169 22.41 10.08 -2.07
N PHE A 170 21.30 10.70 -2.46
CA PHE A 170 21.14 11.39 -3.73
C PHE A 170 21.64 12.83 -3.59
N LYS A 171 22.67 13.18 -4.38
CA LYS A 171 23.33 14.50 -4.36
C LYS A 171 23.50 15.13 -5.73
N ASP A 172 23.36 14.35 -6.79
CA ASP A 172 23.44 14.86 -8.15
C ASP A 172 22.22 15.73 -8.45
N VAL A 173 22.46 16.95 -8.95
CA VAL A 173 21.39 17.84 -9.39
C VAL A 173 20.88 17.33 -10.73
N VAL A 174 19.69 16.75 -10.72
CA VAL A 174 19.03 16.15 -11.90
C VAL A 174 17.90 17.01 -12.46
N MET A 175 17.44 18.00 -11.69
CA MET A 175 16.41 18.95 -12.09
C MET A 175 16.78 20.37 -11.66
N SER A 176 16.44 21.36 -12.48
CA SER A 176 16.49 22.77 -12.14
C SER A 176 15.40 23.16 -11.15
N ASN A 177 15.57 24.30 -10.47
CA ASN A 177 14.54 24.82 -9.57
C ASN A 177 13.21 25.10 -10.30
N ALA A 178 13.25 25.52 -11.56
CA ALA A 178 12.05 25.75 -12.36
C ALA A 178 11.28 24.45 -12.65
N GLU A 179 11.99 23.37 -12.96
CA GLU A 179 11.38 22.04 -13.14
C GLU A 179 10.77 21.52 -11.83
N VAL A 180 11.46 21.72 -10.70
CA VAL A 180 10.94 21.38 -9.36
C VAL A 180 9.64 22.12 -9.07
N ASP A 181 9.60 23.43 -9.31
CA ASP A 181 8.41 24.26 -9.10
C ASP A 181 7.25 23.83 -10.02
N GLU A 182 7.54 23.50 -11.28
CA GLU A 182 6.56 23.00 -12.24
C GLU A 182 5.97 21.65 -11.80
N ILE A 183 6.80 20.71 -11.33
CA ILE A 183 6.34 19.44 -10.78
C ILE A 183 5.43 19.66 -9.58
N ILE A 184 5.83 20.52 -8.64
CA ILE A 184 5.04 20.82 -7.44
C ILE A 184 3.70 21.44 -7.85
N LYS A 185 3.69 22.36 -8.82
CA LYS A 185 2.48 22.98 -9.35
C LYS A 185 1.56 21.95 -10.00
N SER A 186 2.09 21.08 -10.87
CA SER A 186 1.36 20.03 -11.56
C SER A 186 0.76 19.02 -10.58
N LEU A 187 1.54 18.57 -9.58
CA LEU A 187 1.04 17.70 -8.51
C LEU A 187 -0.12 18.34 -7.74
N ASN A 188 -0.01 19.62 -7.40
CA ASN A 188 -1.06 20.33 -6.68
C ASN A 188 -2.33 20.55 -7.51
N ALA A 189 -2.20 20.67 -8.82
CA ALA A 189 -3.33 20.82 -9.73
C ALA A 189 -4.07 19.50 -9.98
N ILE A 190 -3.35 18.38 -10.07
CA ILE A 190 -3.91 17.07 -10.47
C ILE A 190 -4.43 16.28 -9.26
N LYS A 191 -3.83 16.46 -8.07
CA LYS A 191 -4.27 15.75 -6.88
C LYS A 191 -5.73 16.04 -6.56
N LEU A 192 -6.49 15.00 -6.22
CA LEU A 192 -7.86 15.15 -5.76
C LEU A 192 -7.90 15.89 -4.42
N LYS A 193 -8.99 16.63 -4.17
CA LYS A 193 -9.19 17.32 -2.89
C LYS A 193 -9.18 16.30 -1.74
N PRO A 194 -8.28 16.44 -0.75
CA PRO A 194 -8.27 15.54 0.41
C PRO A 194 -9.60 15.60 1.18
N GLY A 195 -10.08 14.46 1.66
CA GLY A 195 -11.26 14.39 2.53
C GLY A 195 -12.09 13.13 2.34
N LEU A 196 -13.14 13.02 3.17
CA LEU A 196 -13.93 11.80 3.34
C LEU A 196 -14.49 11.22 2.03
N VAL A 197 -14.89 12.08 1.09
CA VAL A 197 -15.45 11.65 -0.21
C VAL A 197 -14.38 10.97 -1.05
N THR A 198 -13.20 11.57 -1.16
CA THR A 198 -12.06 11.02 -1.89
C THR A 198 -11.62 9.71 -1.24
N ASP A 199 -11.47 9.70 0.08
CA ASP A 199 -11.07 8.49 0.81
C ASP A 199 -12.10 7.36 0.67
N PHE A 200 -13.39 7.68 0.66
CA PHE A 200 -14.46 6.70 0.45
C PHE A 200 -14.40 6.11 -0.96
N LYS A 201 -14.30 6.95 -2.00
CA LYS A 201 -14.18 6.50 -3.39
C LYS A 201 -12.94 5.62 -3.58
N HIS A 202 -11.80 6.04 -3.02
CA HIS A 202 -10.57 5.27 -3.09
C HIS A 202 -10.72 3.90 -2.42
N ARG A 203 -11.25 3.85 -1.18
CA ARG A 203 -11.48 2.57 -0.48
C ARG A 203 -12.42 1.64 -1.24
N LYS A 204 -13.51 2.18 -1.81
CA LYS A 204 -14.46 1.39 -2.61
C LYS A 204 -13.79 0.78 -3.84
N TYR A 205 -13.04 1.58 -4.60
CA TYR A 205 -12.27 1.11 -5.75
C TYR A 205 -11.25 0.02 -5.36
N VAL A 206 -10.50 0.21 -4.27
CA VAL A 206 -9.56 -0.82 -3.78
C VAL A 206 -10.28 -2.11 -3.40
N GLN A 207 -11.45 -2.03 -2.76
CA GLN A 207 -12.26 -3.21 -2.44
C GLN A 207 -12.71 -3.97 -3.70
N GLU A 208 -13.12 -3.24 -4.74
CA GLU A 208 -13.51 -3.83 -6.03
C GLU A 208 -12.33 -4.55 -6.71
N ILE A 209 -11.11 -3.97 -6.67
CA ILE A 209 -9.90 -4.63 -7.16
C ILE A 209 -9.58 -5.90 -6.37
N VAL A 210 -9.69 -5.85 -5.04
CA VAL A 210 -9.38 -7.01 -4.21
C VAL A 210 -10.38 -8.13 -4.49
N ALA A 211 -11.66 -7.81 -4.56
CA ALA A 211 -12.72 -8.77 -4.90
C ALA A 211 -12.53 -9.37 -6.29
N SER A 212 -12.14 -8.58 -7.30
CA SER A 212 -11.89 -9.08 -8.65
C SER A 212 -10.65 -9.97 -8.75
N LYS A 213 -9.62 -9.72 -7.93
CA LYS A 213 -8.45 -10.61 -7.86
C LYS A 213 -8.71 -11.90 -7.09
N GLU A 214 -9.58 -11.87 -6.09
CA GLU A 214 -9.97 -13.08 -5.35
C GLU A 214 -10.84 -14.01 -6.20
N SER A 215 -11.58 -13.48 -7.17
CA SER A 215 -12.32 -14.31 -8.13
C SER A 215 -11.44 -14.92 -9.24
N GLU A 216 -10.18 -14.48 -9.40
CA GLU A 216 -9.23 -15.11 -10.32
C GLU A 216 -8.81 -16.49 -9.80
N GLN A 217 -9.19 -17.55 -10.53
CA GLN A 217 -8.88 -18.92 -10.14
C GLN A 217 -7.35 -19.16 -10.09
N THR A 218 -6.86 -19.63 -8.94
CA THR A 218 -5.45 -19.99 -8.74
C THR A 218 -5.23 -21.49 -8.85
N CYS A 219 -4.01 -21.87 -9.25
CA CYS A 219 -3.62 -23.26 -9.44
C CYS A 219 -3.52 -23.98 -8.09
N PRO A 220 -4.27 -25.08 -7.86
CA PRO A 220 -4.25 -25.78 -6.58
C PRO A 220 -2.90 -26.45 -6.28
N ARG A 221 -2.04 -26.62 -7.29
CA ARG A 221 -0.74 -27.28 -7.16
C ARG A 221 0.40 -26.33 -6.83
N CYS A 222 0.44 -25.14 -7.43
CA CYS A 222 1.58 -24.22 -7.31
C CYS A 222 1.19 -22.77 -6.99
N GLY A 223 -0.10 -22.46 -6.87
CA GLY A 223 -0.59 -21.11 -6.57
C GLY A 223 -0.47 -20.08 -7.70
N SER A 224 0.09 -20.44 -8.86
CA SER A 224 0.11 -19.55 -10.04
C SER A 224 -1.30 -19.38 -10.61
N GLY A 225 -1.58 -18.31 -11.35
CA GLY A 225 -2.91 -18.10 -11.95
C GLY A 225 -3.31 -19.24 -12.90
N MET A 226 -4.59 -19.51 -13.03
CA MET A 226 -5.14 -20.43 -14.03
C MET A 226 -5.58 -19.64 -15.26
N ILE A 227 -5.36 -20.19 -16.45
CA ILE A 227 -5.81 -19.60 -17.72
C ILE A 227 -6.65 -20.62 -18.49
N ILE A 228 -7.70 -20.17 -19.16
CA ILE A 228 -8.52 -21.04 -20.01
C ILE A 228 -7.68 -21.42 -21.22
N ARG A 229 -7.60 -22.72 -21.50
CA ARG A 229 -6.95 -23.29 -22.67
C ARG A 229 -7.91 -24.22 -23.36
N GLU A 230 -7.75 -24.34 -24.67
CA GLU A 230 -8.56 -25.22 -25.50
C GLU A 230 -7.71 -26.39 -26.00
N THR A 231 -8.29 -27.59 -25.97
CA THR A 231 -7.67 -28.78 -26.53
C THR A 231 -7.75 -28.72 -28.07
N LYS A 232 -6.58 -28.73 -28.73
CA LYS A 232 -6.51 -28.56 -30.20
C LYS A 232 -6.65 -29.85 -31.00
N ARG A 233 -6.52 -31.03 -30.38
CA ARG A 233 -6.44 -32.33 -31.07
C ARG A 233 -7.02 -33.46 -30.21
N GLY A 234 -7.54 -34.51 -30.85
CA GLY A 234 -8.09 -35.72 -30.21
C GLY A 234 -9.61 -35.68 -29.99
N ALA A 235 -10.16 -36.70 -29.33
CA ALA A 235 -11.61 -36.87 -29.11
C ALA A 235 -12.26 -35.73 -28.30
N ASN A 236 -11.46 -34.97 -27.56
CA ASN A 236 -11.92 -33.83 -26.76
C ASN A 236 -11.66 -32.48 -27.44
N ALA A 237 -11.20 -32.44 -28.70
CA ALA A 237 -10.86 -31.19 -29.39
C ALA A 237 -12.01 -30.16 -29.31
N GLY A 238 -11.68 -28.91 -29.00
CA GLY A 238 -12.65 -27.84 -28.74
C GLY A 238 -13.05 -27.70 -27.26
N GLN A 239 -12.77 -28.68 -26.40
CA GLN A 239 -13.07 -28.55 -24.97
C GLN A 239 -12.08 -27.61 -24.29
N GLN A 240 -12.64 -26.70 -23.50
CA GLN A 240 -11.90 -25.78 -22.65
C GLN A 240 -11.55 -26.41 -21.30
N PHE A 241 -10.40 -26.04 -20.75
CA PHE A 241 -9.97 -26.41 -19.41
C PHE A 241 -9.15 -25.28 -18.80
N TRP A 242 -9.14 -25.19 -17.48
CA TRP A 242 -8.22 -24.31 -16.79
C TRP A 242 -6.83 -24.96 -16.75
N GLY A 243 -5.84 -24.34 -17.39
CA GLY A 243 -4.44 -24.73 -17.35
C GLY A 243 -3.61 -23.78 -16.49
N CYS A 244 -2.65 -24.31 -15.74
CA CYS A 244 -1.75 -23.47 -14.95
C CYS A 244 -0.91 -22.53 -15.85
N SER A 245 -0.87 -21.24 -15.51
CA SER A 245 -0.06 -20.23 -16.21
C SER A 245 1.44 -20.51 -16.17
N ALA A 246 1.94 -21.24 -15.17
CA ALA A 246 3.34 -21.61 -15.02
C ALA A 246 3.76 -22.83 -15.87
N PHE A 247 2.94 -23.30 -16.80
CA PHE A 247 3.35 -24.32 -17.77
C PHE A 247 4.59 -23.86 -18.56
N PRO A 248 5.61 -24.71 -18.79
CA PRO A 248 5.64 -26.16 -18.55
C PRO A 248 6.07 -26.58 -17.14
N LYS A 249 6.50 -25.64 -16.28
CA LYS A 249 7.00 -25.93 -14.92
C LYS A 249 5.92 -26.49 -14.00
N CYS A 250 4.66 -26.08 -14.19
CA CYS A 250 3.50 -26.69 -13.55
C CYS A 250 2.48 -27.14 -14.60
N ARG A 251 2.13 -28.42 -14.60
CA ARG A 251 1.18 -29.03 -15.55
C ARG A 251 -0.21 -29.29 -14.96
N SER A 252 -0.55 -28.61 -13.86
CA SER A 252 -1.88 -28.76 -13.26
C SER A 252 -2.96 -28.28 -14.21
N VAL A 253 -4.05 -29.03 -14.27
CA VAL A 253 -5.27 -28.69 -15.01
C VAL A 253 -6.48 -28.83 -14.09
N VAL A 254 -7.48 -27.99 -14.28
CA VAL A 254 -8.79 -28.08 -13.59
C VAL A 254 -9.87 -28.03 -14.66
N LYS A 255 -10.96 -28.79 -14.47
CA LYS A 255 -12.09 -28.78 -15.40
C LYS A 255 -12.67 -27.38 -15.48
N PHE A 256 -13.00 -26.95 -16.70
CA PHE A 256 -13.73 -25.72 -16.93
C PHE A 256 -15.23 -26.04 -16.82
N ASP A 257 -15.86 -25.69 -15.70
CA ASP A 257 -17.31 -25.83 -15.54
C ASP A 257 -18.01 -24.58 -16.07
N THR A 258 -18.79 -24.73 -17.13
CA THR A 258 -19.51 -23.64 -17.80
C THR A 258 -20.66 -23.05 -16.97
N THR A 259 -20.95 -23.62 -15.79
CA THR A 259 -22.12 -23.30 -14.96
C THR A 259 -21.95 -22.11 -14.03
N GLN A 260 -20.82 -21.38 -14.07
CA GLN A 260 -20.56 -20.20 -13.23
C GLN A 260 -20.60 -18.86 -13.99
N ALA A 261 -21.12 -18.84 -15.23
CA ALA A 261 -21.30 -17.62 -16.01
C ALA A 261 -22.80 -17.30 -16.21
N LEU A 262 -23.52 -17.07 -15.12
CA LEU A 262 -24.84 -16.40 -15.09
C LEU A 262 -24.94 -15.55 -13.83
#